data_AF-A0A1B8AQ54-F1
#
_entry.id   AF-A0A1B8AQ54-F1
#
_cell.length_a   1.000
_cell.length_b   1.000
_cell.length_c   1.000
_cell.angle_alpha   90.00
_cell.angle_beta   90.00
_cell.angle_gamma   90.00
#
_symmetry.space_group_name_H-M   'P 1'
#
loop_
_entity.id
_entity.type
_entity.pdbx_description
1 polymer ?
#
loop_
_entity_poly.entity_id
_entity_poly.type
_entity_poly.pdbx_seq_one_letter_code
_entity_poly.pdbx_strand_id
1 'polypeptide(L)'
;MSSAFGFYLGDETADMLAMKLYLIAEKIDKQSEKLTVLAADTRKKLSGNISDAERERLEDNASAACQHIRTMQREYNDLWNRWLKKIQDENVDAEKLELEMKKKEEMRLEQEERWEMLERLGDYFKTRWG
;
A
#
# COMPACT_ATOMS: atom_id res chain seq x y z
N MET A 1 -12.68 14.91 -36.68
CA MET A 1 -12.20 15.23 -35.31
C MET A 1 -13.05 14.44 -34.34
N SER A 2 -12.50 13.37 -33.76
CA SER A 2 -13.25 12.45 -32.92
C SER A 2 -13.32 12.98 -31.50
N SER A 3 -14.53 13.02 -30.96
CA SER A 3 -14.86 13.39 -29.58
C SER A 3 -14.13 12.44 -28.61
N ALA A 4 -13.17 12.97 -27.86
CA ALA A 4 -12.56 12.26 -26.75
C ALA A 4 -13.47 12.45 -25.53
N PHE A 5 -14.30 11.44 -25.27
CA PHE A 5 -15.07 11.19 -24.06
C PHE A 5 -14.68 12.06 -22.86
N GLY A 6 -15.31 13.23 -22.77
CA GLY A 6 -15.41 13.98 -21.53
C GLY A 6 -16.40 13.27 -20.61
N PHE A 7 -15.97 12.18 -19.99
CA PHE A 7 -16.65 11.73 -18.78
C PHE A 7 -16.40 12.78 -17.71
N TYR A 8 -17.33 13.71 -17.55
CA TYR A 8 -17.59 14.32 -16.26
C TYR A 8 -17.93 13.16 -15.31
N LEU A 9 -16.91 12.56 -14.71
CA LEU A 9 -17.06 11.77 -13.50
C LEU A 9 -17.55 12.76 -12.47
N GLY A 10 -18.84 12.68 -12.12
CA GLY A 10 -19.45 13.49 -11.08
C GLY A 10 -18.61 13.45 -9.81
N ASP A 11 -18.70 14.51 -8.99
CA ASP A 11 -17.93 14.68 -7.76
C ASP A 11 -17.75 13.35 -7.04
N GLU A 12 -16.49 12.94 -6.85
CA GLU A 12 -16.19 11.73 -6.06
C GLU A 12 -16.84 11.85 -4.68
N THR A 13 -17.72 10.91 -4.38
CA THR A 13 -18.39 10.82 -3.08
C THR A 13 -17.50 10.13 -2.06
N ALA A 14 -17.79 10.32 -0.77
CA ALA A 14 -17.14 9.57 0.30
C ALA A 14 -17.24 8.05 0.10
N ASP A 15 -18.38 7.53 -0.34
CA ASP A 15 -18.55 6.08 -0.57
C ASP A 15 -17.65 5.54 -1.69
N MET A 16 -17.51 6.28 -2.79
CA MET A 16 -16.60 5.89 -3.88
C MET A 16 -15.14 5.88 -3.41
N LEU A 17 -14.75 6.89 -2.63
CA LEU A 17 -13.41 6.97 -2.05
C LEU A 17 -13.16 5.84 -1.03
N ALA A 18 -14.15 5.50 -0.20
CA ALA A 18 -14.09 4.37 0.72
C ALA A 18 -13.90 3.03 -0.01
N MET A 19 -14.61 2.82 -1.12
CA MET A 19 -14.45 1.63 -1.95
C MET A 19 -13.06 1.56 -2.60
N LYS A 20 -12.54 2.69 -3.10
CA LYS A 20 -11.17 2.76 -3.65
C LYS A 20 -10.11 2.45 -2.59
N LEU A 21 -10.28 2.98 -1.37
CA LEU A 21 -9.41 2.68 -0.23
C LEU A 21 -9.37 1.18 0.07
N TYR A 22 -10.54 0.53 0.12
CA TYR A 22 -10.63 -0.91 0.34
C TYR A 22 -9.89 -1.71 -0.76
N LEU A 23 -10.10 -1.35 -2.03
CA LEU A 23 -9.45 -2.03 -3.15
C LEU A 23 -7.93 -1.85 -3.16
N ILE A 24 -7.43 -0.67 -2.79
CA ILE A 24 -5.97 -0.45 -2.68
C ILE A 24 -5.40 -1.21 -1.48
N ALA A 25 -6.07 -1.20 -0.32
CA ALA A 25 -5.65 -1.99 0.83
C ALA A 25 -5.52 -3.48 0.49
N GLU A 26 -6.53 -4.06 -0.18
CA GLU A 26 -6.50 -5.47 -0.60
C GLU A 26 -5.33 -5.78 -1.56
N LYS A 27 -5.02 -4.85 -2.47
CA LYS A 27 -3.86 -4.99 -3.38
C LYS A 27 -2.55 -4.93 -2.62
N ILE A 28 -2.41 -4.01 -1.66
CA ILE A 28 -1.22 -3.89 -0.82
C ILE A 28 -1.03 -5.19 -0.03
N ASP A 29 -2.08 -5.75 0.57
CA ASP A 29 -2.01 -7.00 1.32
C ASP A 29 -1.53 -8.15 0.43
N LYS A 30 -2.13 -8.34 -0.75
CA LYS A 30 -1.70 -9.38 -1.71
C LYS A 30 -0.25 -9.23 -2.15
N GLN A 31 0.23 -7.99 -2.32
CA GLN A 31 1.61 -7.74 -2.73
C GLN A 31 2.59 -7.94 -1.56
N SER A 32 2.15 -7.65 -0.35
CA SER A 32 2.92 -7.88 0.88
C SER A 32 3.10 -9.36 1.18
N GLU A 33 2.07 -10.18 0.96
CA GLU A 33 2.17 -11.63 1.03
C GLU A 33 3.18 -12.18 0.01
N LYS A 34 3.11 -11.71 -1.24
CA LYS A 34 4.08 -12.08 -2.28
C LYS A 34 5.50 -11.67 -1.91
N LEU A 35 5.68 -10.48 -1.36
CA LEU A 35 7.00 -10.02 -0.89
C LEU A 35 7.52 -10.91 0.25
N THR A 36 6.65 -11.33 1.17
CA THR A 36 7.03 -12.25 2.27
C THR A 36 7.50 -13.59 1.72
N VAL A 37 6.80 -14.14 0.73
CA VAL A 37 7.20 -15.38 0.04
C VAL A 37 8.52 -15.20 -0.70
N LEU A 38 8.66 -14.11 -1.46
CA LEU A 38 9.89 -13.76 -2.19
C LEU A 38 11.07 -13.61 -1.22
N ALA A 39 10.86 -12.94 -0.09
CA ALA A 39 11.87 -12.74 0.93
C ALA A 39 12.36 -14.06 1.53
N ALA A 40 11.44 -15.00 1.80
CA ALA A 40 11.78 -16.33 2.29
C ALA A 40 12.56 -17.14 1.24
N ASP A 41 12.15 -17.09 -0.03
CA ASP A 41 12.83 -17.77 -1.14
C ASP A 41 14.23 -17.21 -1.38
N THR A 42 14.37 -15.88 -1.44
CA THR A 42 15.66 -15.19 -1.57
C THR A 42 16.60 -15.56 -0.42
N ARG A 43 16.10 -15.54 0.83
CA ARG A 43 16.89 -15.97 2.00
C ARG A 43 17.37 -17.41 1.88
N LYS A 44 16.52 -18.32 1.39
CA LYS A 44 16.89 -19.72 1.15
C LYS A 44 17.97 -19.84 0.08
N LYS A 45 17.82 -19.15 -1.06
CA LYS A 45 18.80 -19.19 -2.16
C LYS A 45 20.15 -18.60 -1.75
N LEU A 46 20.16 -17.48 -1.03
CA LEU A 46 21.37 -16.82 -0.54
C LEU A 46 22.13 -17.64 0.52
N SER A 47 21.46 -18.60 1.17
CA SER A 47 22.13 -19.54 2.08
C SER A 47 22.94 -20.64 1.36
N GLY A 48 22.78 -20.76 0.04
CA GLY A 48 23.57 -21.67 -0.80
C GLY A 48 24.67 -20.93 -1.59
N ASN A 49 25.45 -21.69 -2.35
CA ASN A 49 26.41 -21.13 -3.30
C ASN A 49 25.67 -20.71 -4.58
N ILE A 50 25.42 -19.41 -4.71
CA ILE A 50 24.90 -18.78 -5.92
C ILE A 50 25.96 -17.85 -6.51
N SER A 51 25.87 -17.55 -7.80
CA SER A 51 26.76 -16.57 -8.44
C SER A 51 26.39 -15.15 -8.01
N ASP A 52 27.35 -14.23 -8.10
CA ASP A 52 27.13 -12.82 -7.82
C ASP A 52 26.03 -12.22 -8.71
N ALA A 53 25.97 -12.64 -9.98
CA ALA A 53 24.93 -12.21 -10.91
C ALA A 53 23.52 -12.69 -10.51
N GLU A 54 23.40 -13.87 -9.91
CA GLU A 54 22.11 -14.37 -9.40
C GLU A 54 21.72 -13.68 -8.10
N ARG A 55 22.71 -13.38 -7.25
CA ARG A 55 22.52 -12.58 -6.04
C ARG A 55 21.98 -11.18 -6.37
N GLU A 56 22.63 -10.46 -7.28
CA GLU A 56 22.24 -9.11 -7.72
C GLU A 56 20.80 -9.11 -8.25
N ARG A 57 20.44 -10.09 -9.09
CA ARG A 57 19.07 -10.24 -9.60
C ARG A 57 18.02 -10.45 -8.49
N LEU A 58 18.33 -11.25 -7.48
CA LEU A 58 17.40 -11.49 -6.37
C LEU A 58 17.21 -10.25 -5.51
N GLU A 59 18.30 -9.49 -5.28
CA GLU A 59 18.28 -8.23 -4.55
C GLU A 59 17.48 -7.15 -5.30
N ASP A 60 17.70 -7.01 -6.61
CA ASP A 60 16.95 -6.09 -7.47
C ASP A 60 15.45 -6.40 -7.49
N ASN A 61 15.08 -7.68 -7.62
CA ASN A 61 13.68 -8.11 -7.63
C ASN A 61 12.99 -7.82 -6.29
N ALA A 62 13.67 -8.09 -5.16
CA ALA A 62 13.13 -7.77 -3.84
C ALA A 62 13.00 -6.26 -3.62
N SER A 63 13.98 -5.48 -4.08
CA SER A 63 13.96 -4.02 -4.02
C SER A 63 12.81 -3.43 -4.84
N ALA A 64 12.61 -3.90 -6.08
CA ALA A 64 11.51 -3.49 -6.95
C ALA A 64 10.14 -3.79 -6.35
N ALA A 65 9.96 -4.97 -5.76
CA ALA A 65 8.72 -5.34 -5.07
C ALA A 65 8.43 -4.43 -3.86
N CYS A 66 9.44 -4.12 -3.06
CA CYS A 66 9.32 -3.16 -1.95
C CYS A 66 8.93 -1.76 -2.45
N GLN A 67 9.56 -1.28 -3.52
CA GLN A 67 9.25 0.03 -4.10
C GLN A 67 7.82 0.10 -4.63
N HIS A 68 7.33 -0.97 -5.26
CA HIS A 68 5.97 -1.04 -5.77
C HIS A 68 4.94 -0.92 -4.63
N ILE A 69 5.16 -1.64 -3.51
CA ILE A 69 4.32 -1.55 -2.32
C ILE A 69 4.33 -0.12 -1.76
N ARG A 70 5.50 0.53 -1.66
CA ARG A 70 5.60 1.93 -1.21
C ARG A 70 4.81 2.90 -2.07
N THR A 71 4.78 2.70 -3.39
CA THR A 71 3.96 3.52 -4.28
C THR A 71 2.48 3.34 -4.00
N MET A 72 2.00 2.10 -3.86
CA MET A 72 0.60 1.84 -3.52
C MET A 72 0.21 2.40 -2.15
N GLN A 73 1.12 2.37 -1.17
CA GLN A 73 0.90 2.98 0.15
C GLN A 73 0.71 4.49 0.07
N ARG A 74 1.49 5.19 -0.77
CA ARG A 74 1.30 6.63 -1.01
C ARG A 74 -0.06 6.90 -1.64
N GLU A 75 -0.45 6.10 -2.63
CA GLU A 75 -1.79 6.20 -3.24
C GLU A 75 -2.91 5.98 -2.23
N TYR A 76 -2.74 5.02 -1.31
CA TYR A 76 -3.69 4.79 -0.21
C TYR A 76 -3.82 6.04 0.68
N ASN A 77 -2.69 6.60 1.14
CA ASN A 77 -2.68 7.77 2.01
C ASN A 77 -3.31 9.01 1.33
N ASP A 78 -3.06 9.20 0.04
CA ASP A 78 -3.68 10.28 -0.73
C ASP A 78 -5.20 10.09 -0.84
N LEU A 79 -5.67 8.87 -1.12
CA LEU A 79 -7.11 8.56 -1.12
C LEU A 79 -7.74 8.75 0.25
N TRP A 80 -7.01 8.40 1.31
CA TRP A 80 -7.48 8.52 2.68
C TRP A 80 -7.72 9.97 3.05
N ASN A 81 -6.76 10.85 2.75
CA ASN A 81 -6.89 12.28 2.99
C ASN A 81 -8.07 12.90 2.23
N ARG A 82 -8.29 12.46 0.98
CA ARG A 82 -9.44 12.90 0.17
C ARG A 82 -10.76 12.42 0.74
N TRP A 83 -10.82 11.16 1.16
CA TRP A 83 -11.99 10.56 1.79
C TRP A 83 -12.35 11.29 3.09
N LEU A 84 -11.36 11.52 3.96
CA LEU A 84 -11.54 12.20 5.24
C LEU A 84 -12.13 13.61 5.03
N LYS A 85 -11.57 14.36 4.08
CA LYS A 85 -12.09 15.68 3.72
C LYS A 85 -13.54 15.61 3.25
N LYS A 86 -13.88 14.65 2.39
CA LYS A 86 -15.25 14.49 1.88
C LYS A 86 -16.24 14.13 2.97
N ILE A 87 -15.89 13.23 3.88
CA ILE A 87 -16.74 12.86 5.01
C ILE A 87 -16.96 14.03 5.98
N GLN A 88 -15.93 14.86 6.20
CA GLN A 88 -16.07 16.09 7.00
C GLN A 88 -16.97 17.12 6.33
N ASP A 89 -16.92 17.23 5.00
CA ASP A 89 -17.79 18.13 4.23
C ASP A 89 -19.25 17.62 4.15
N GLU A 90 -19.47 16.29 4.13
CA GLU A 90 -20.78 15.64 3.95
C GLU A 90 -21.55 15.39 5.28
N ASN A 91 -20.88 15.20 6.41
CA ASN A 91 -21.54 14.92 7.70
C ASN A 91 -21.74 16.18 8.55
N VAL A 92 -23.00 16.53 8.84
CA VAL A 92 -23.39 17.60 9.78
C VAL A 92 -23.44 17.11 11.24
N ASP A 93 -23.48 15.78 11.45
CA ASP A 93 -23.53 15.15 12.77
C ASP A 93 -22.12 14.74 13.22
N ALA A 94 -21.58 15.51 14.17
CA ALA A 94 -20.23 15.34 14.70
C ALA A 94 -20.04 14.00 15.44
N GLU A 95 -21.07 13.46 16.08
CA GLU A 95 -20.96 12.23 16.87
C GLU A 95 -20.88 11.00 15.97
N LYS A 96 -21.68 10.98 14.89
CA LYS A 96 -21.61 9.94 13.86
C LYS A 96 -20.27 9.99 13.10
N LEU A 97 -19.80 11.21 12.79
CA LEU A 97 -18.50 11.43 12.17
C LEU A 97 -17.35 10.90 13.04
N GLU A 98 -17.36 11.19 14.35
CA GLU A 98 -16.32 10.72 15.27
C GLU A 98 -16.27 9.19 15.34
N LEU A 99 -17.43 8.52 15.34
CA LEU A 99 -17.50 7.06 15.40
C LEU A 99 -16.99 6.40 14.10
N GLU A 100 -17.34 6.96 12.94
CA GLU A 100 -16.83 6.50 11.64
C GLU A 100 -15.32 6.75 11.52
N MET A 101 -14.85 7.92 11.96
CA MET A 101 -13.42 8.22 12.01
C MET A 101 -12.66 7.26 12.92
N LYS A 102 -13.16 6.93 14.12
CA LYS A 102 -12.51 5.96 15.02
C LYS A 102 -12.36 4.57 14.40
N LYS A 103 -13.43 4.00 13.85
CA LYS A 103 -13.38 2.67 13.20
C LYS A 103 -12.40 2.64 12.04
N LYS A 104 -12.32 3.74 11.31
CA LYS A 104 -11.49 3.85 10.11
C LYS A 104 -10.03 4.11 10.51
N GLU A 105 -9.80 4.85 11.58
CA GLU A 105 -8.48 5.09 12.18
C GLU A 105 -7.87 3.80 12.75
N GLU A 106 -8.66 2.93 13.37
CA GLU A 106 -8.22 1.59 13.78
C GLU A 106 -7.71 0.77 12.58
N MET A 107 -8.47 0.76 11.47
CA MET A 107 -7.99 0.12 10.23
C MET A 107 -6.73 0.77 9.68
N ARG A 108 -6.57 2.11 9.81
CA ARG A 108 -5.36 2.82 9.40
C ARG A 108 -4.16 2.39 10.24
N LEU A 109 -4.32 2.31 11.56
CA LEU A 109 -3.25 1.92 12.49
C LEU A 109 -2.83 0.45 12.28
N GLU A 110 -3.78 -0.48 12.09
CA GLU A 110 -3.47 -1.86 11.72
C GLU A 110 -2.68 -1.92 10.40
N GLN A 111 -3.04 -1.08 9.44
CA GLN A 111 -2.35 -0.99 8.15
C GLN A 111 -0.94 -0.39 8.32
N GLU A 112 -0.76 0.65 9.13
CA GLU A 112 0.55 1.25 9.45
C GLU A 112 1.49 0.26 10.17
N GLU A 113 0.98 -0.52 11.13
CA GLU A 113 1.78 -1.53 11.83
C GLU A 113 2.27 -2.62 10.86
N ARG A 114 1.40 -3.08 9.95
CA ARG A 114 1.79 -3.99 8.88
C ARG A 114 2.86 -3.37 7.97
N TRP A 115 2.79 -2.07 7.73
CA TRP A 115 3.75 -1.36 6.88
C TRP A 115 5.12 -1.20 7.54
N GLU A 116 5.18 -0.89 8.84
CA GLU A 116 6.45 -0.86 9.57
C GLU A 116 7.18 -2.21 9.48
N MET A 117 6.45 -3.33 9.55
CA MET A 117 7.05 -4.65 9.36
C MET A 117 7.65 -4.83 7.96
N LEU A 118 6.97 -4.35 6.92
CA LEU A 118 7.46 -4.45 5.54
C LEU A 118 8.66 -3.54 5.28
N GLU A 119 8.68 -2.35 5.88
CA GLU A 119 9.84 -1.46 5.82
C GLU A 119 11.07 -2.10 6.47
N ARG A 120 10.91 -2.72 7.64
CA ARG A 120 11.98 -3.50 8.29
C ARG A 120 12.47 -4.66 7.42
N LEU A 121 11.58 -5.32 6.67
CA LEU A 121 11.97 -6.36 5.71
C LEU A 121 12.73 -5.78 4.50
N GLY A 122 12.30 -4.63 3.98
CA GLY A 122 13.00 -3.93 2.90
C GLY A 122 14.40 -3.47 3.33
N ASP A 123 14.52 -2.93 4.54
CA ASP A 123 15.79 -2.50 5.12
C ASP A 123 16.69 -3.68 5.47
N TYR A 124 16.13 -4.82 5.88
CA TYR A 124 16.87 -6.07 6.07
C TYR A 124 17.60 -6.50 4.78
N PHE A 125 16.97 -6.37 3.61
CA PHE A 125 17.63 -6.66 2.33
C PHE A 125 18.72 -5.65 1.99
N LYS A 126 18.55 -4.36 2.34
CA LYS A 126 19.55 -3.32 2.08
C LYS A 126 20.74 -3.32 3.04
N THR A 127 20.54 -3.63 4.31
CA THR A 127 21.55 -3.38 5.38
C THR A 127 22.38 -4.60 5.75
N ARG A 128 21.92 -5.82 5.48
CA ARG A 128 22.67 -7.04 5.86
C ARG A 128 23.66 -7.50 4.79
N TRP A 129 23.52 -7.01 3.56
CA TRP A 129 24.28 -7.50 2.41
C TRP A 129 24.80 -6.39 1.46
N GLY A 130 24.52 -5.13 1.78
CA GLY A 130 25.17 -3.95 1.18
C GLY A 130 26.40 -3.51 1.96
#